data_AF-A0A316PFN4-F1
#
_entry.id   AF-A0A316PFN4-F1
#
_cell.length_a   1.000
_cell.length_b   1.000
_cell.length_c   1.000
_cell.angle_alpha   90.00
_cell.angle_beta   90.00
_cell.angle_gamma   90.00
#
_symmetry.space_group_name_H-M   'P 1'
#
loop_
_entity.id
_entity.type
_entity.pdbx_description
1 polymer ?
#
loop_
_entity_poly.entity_id
_entity_poly.type
_entity_poly.pdbx_seq_one_letter_code
_entity_poly.pdbx_strand_id
1 'polypeptide(L)'
;MSGNAGGNLANITGGGIRVMKSSLNMKNSSVSQNTSGGMAAGIYVSGGTDAVASFHGVSFSENKAGYLGGGLFLSGIKSELEN
;
A
#
# COMPACT_ATOMS: atom_id res chain seq x y z
N MET A 1 -11.09 5.46 -2.57
CA MET A 1 -10.68 6.85 -2.31
C MET A 1 -9.85 7.38 -3.47
N SER A 2 -9.87 8.68 -3.71
CA SER A 2 -8.87 9.41 -4.50
C SER A 2 -8.05 10.31 -3.56
N GLY A 3 -6.73 10.30 -3.66
CA GLY A 3 -5.87 11.11 -2.79
C GLY A 3 -4.40 10.74 -2.92
N ASN A 4 -3.51 11.63 -2.46
CA ASN A 4 -2.07 11.39 -2.47
C ASN A 4 -1.58 11.02 -1.05
N ALA A 5 -0.83 9.93 -0.93
CA ALA A 5 -0.19 9.51 0.30
C ALA A 5 1.33 9.53 0.11
N GLY A 6 2.03 10.54 0.63
CA GLY A 6 3.47 10.63 0.43
C GLY A 6 4.26 11.35 1.50
N GLY A 7 5.57 11.11 1.51
CA GLY A 7 6.54 11.72 2.44
C GLY A 7 6.47 11.17 3.87
N ASN A 8 5.85 10.01 4.09
CA ASN A 8 5.66 9.46 5.44
C ASN A 8 6.78 8.49 5.83
N LEU A 9 7.05 8.38 7.14
CA LEU A 9 8.02 7.45 7.72
C LEU A 9 7.33 6.51 8.73
N ALA A 10 7.47 5.20 8.53
CA ALA A 10 7.06 4.19 9.49
C ALA A 10 8.26 3.34 9.96
N ASN A 11 8.28 2.97 11.24
CA ASN A 11 9.32 2.07 11.74
C ASN A 11 9.12 0.61 11.30
N ILE A 12 7.87 0.19 11.05
CA ILE A 12 7.53 -1.23 10.86
C ILE A 12 6.81 -1.49 9.53
N THR A 13 5.57 -1.01 9.33
CA THR A 13 4.86 -1.20 8.06
C THR A 13 3.91 -0.07 7.70
N GLY A 14 3.66 0.09 6.39
CA GLY A 14 2.65 0.98 5.84
C GLY A 14 3.01 2.44 6.05
N GLY A 15 4.16 2.87 5.54
CA GLY A 15 4.63 4.26 5.64
C GLY A 15 3.55 5.24 5.18
N GLY A 16 2.94 5.03 4.01
CA GLY A 16 1.81 5.83 3.52
C GLY A 16 0.46 5.36 4.03
N ILE A 17 0.08 4.10 3.77
CA ILE A 17 -1.23 3.54 4.15
C ILE A 17 -1.06 2.13 4.73
N ARG A 18 -1.74 1.87 5.84
CA ARG A 18 -1.81 0.53 6.46
C ARG A 18 -3.27 0.10 6.59
N VAL A 19 -3.62 -1.02 5.96
CA VAL A 19 -4.96 -1.62 5.99
C VAL A 19 -4.87 -3.01 6.63
N MET A 20 -5.67 -3.25 7.67
CA MET A 20 -5.71 -4.51 8.40
C MET A 20 -7.12 -5.07 8.47
N LYS A 21 -7.29 -6.35 8.11
CA LYS A 21 -8.59 -7.08 8.16
C LYS A 21 -9.73 -6.34 7.46
N SER A 22 -9.41 -5.58 6.41
CA SER A 22 -10.36 -4.77 5.67
C SER A 22 -9.96 -4.74 4.20
N SER A 23 -10.93 -4.48 3.33
CA SER A 23 -10.71 -4.23 1.91
C SER A 23 -10.21 -2.81 1.67
N LEU A 24 -9.50 -2.60 0.55
CA LEU A 24 -8.99 -1.32 0.08
C LEU A 24 -9.41 -1.10 -1.36
N ASN A 25 -10.01 0.05 -1.67
CA ASN A 25 -10.30 0.45 -3.05
C ASN A 25 -9.70 1.84 -3.31
N MET A 26 -8.69 1.88 -4.16
CA MET A 26 -8.02 3.12 -4.56
C MET A 26 -8.19 3.39 -6.04
N LYS A 27 -8.52 4.65 -6.36
CA LYS A 27 -8.70 5.11 -7.72
C LYS A 27 -7.96 6.43 -7.93
N ASN A 28 -7.29 6.60 -9.07
CA ASN A 28 -6.68 7.87 -9.50
C ASN A 28 -5.87 8.54 -8.39
N SER A 29 -4.91 7.82 -7.82
CA SER A 29 -4.19 8.20 -6.59
C SER A 29 -2.69 8.01 -6.76
N SER A 30 -1.89 8.77 -6.01
CA SER A 30 -0.43 8.59 -5.98
C SER A 30 0.06 8.26 -4.58
N VAL A 31 0.94 7.27 -4.49
CA VAL A 31 1.63 6.90 -3.26
C VAL A 31 3.11 7.08 -3.49
N SER A 32 3.73 8.08 -2.88
CA SER A 32 5.10 8.43 -3.23
C SER A 32 5.99 8.83 -2.08
N GLN A 33 7.30 8.60 -2.20
CA GLN A 33 8.31 9.08 -1.25
C GLN A 33 8.09 8.63 0.20
N ASN A 34 7.40 7.52 0.42
CA ASN A 34 7.23 6.97 1.75
C ASN A 34 8.41 6.06 2.11
N THR A 35 8.77 6.00 3.39
CA THR A 35 9.83 5.14 3.93
C THR A 35 9.30 4.23 5.03
N SER A 36 9.72 2.96 5.04
CA SER A 36 9.39 1.97 6.09
C SER A 36 10.64 1.20 6.51
N GLY A 37 10.87 1.02 7.81
CA GLY A 37 11.92 0.14 8.32
C GLY A 37 11.67 -1.35 8.08
N GLY A 38 10.42 -1.76 7.87
CA GLY A 38 10.03 -3.14 7.60
C GLY A 38 9.42 -3.31 6.21
N MET A 39 8.14 -3.65 6.14
CA MET A 39 7.44 -3.97 4.88
C MET A 39 6.58 -2.79 4.42
N ALA A 40 6.43 -2.63 3.10
CA ALA A 40 5.58 -1.64 2.46
C ALA A 40 5.71 -0.21 2.99
N ALA A 41 6.58 0.56 2.34
CA ALA A 41 6.66 1.98 2.63
C ALA A 41 5.49 2.73 2.04
N GLY A 42 5.00 2.38 0.85
CA GLY A 42 3.76 2.95 0.32
C GLY A 42 2.51 2.40 1.02
N ILE A 43 2.02 1.24 0.60
CA ILE A 43 0.80 0.63 1.15
C ILE A 43 1.05 -0.79 1.65
N TYR A 44 0.70 -1.04 2.91
CA TYR A 44 0.63 -2.38 3.48
C TYR A 44 -0.83 -2.79 3.63
N VAL A 45 -1.26 -3.86 2.96
CA VAL A 45 -2.58 -4.47 3.15
C VAL A 45 -2.40 -5.90 3.64
N SER A 46 -2.96 -6.18 4.81
CA SER A 46 -3.06 -7.54 5.33
C SER A 46 -4.47 -7.82 5.81
N GLY A 47 -5.05 -8.88 5.30
CA GLY A 47 -6.39 -9.35 5.66
C GLY A 47 -6.47 -10.84 5.43
N GLY A 48 -7.50 -11.48 5.99
CA GLY A 48 -7.81 -12.86 5.61
C GLY A 48 -8.31 -12.94 4.16
N THR A 49 -8.64 -14.15 3.71
CA THR A 49 -9.01 -14.49 2.33
C THR A 49 -10.23 -13.72 1.77
N ASP A 50 -11.00 -13.08 2.65
CA ASP A 50 -12.21 -12.33 2.30
C ASP A 50 -11.95 -10.84 2.03
N ALA A 51 -10.76 -10.32 2.36
CA ALA A 51 -10.39 -8.95 2.05
C ALA A 51 -9.91 -8.84 0.59
N VAL A 52 -10.30 -7.74 -0.05
CA VAL A 52 -9.95 -7.42 -1.45
C VAL A 52 -9.22 -6.08 -1.51
N ALA A 53 -8.11 -6.02 -2.22
CA ALA A 53 -7.46 -4.77 -2.58
C ALA A 53 -7.58 -4.52 -4.09
N SER A 54 -8.28 -3.45 -4.47
CA SER A 54 -8.48 -3.03 -5.86
C SER A 54 -7.80 -1.68 -6.11
N PHE A 55 -7.00 -1.61 -7.18
CA PHE A 55 -6.29 -0.39 -7.59
C PHE A 55 -6.56 -0.09 -9.06
N HIS A 56 -7.00 1.14 -9.34
CA HIS A 56 -7.25 1.62 -10.70
C HIS A 56 -6.66 3.02 -10.91
N GLY A 57 -5.78 3.20 -11.90
CA GLY A 57 -5.09 4.47 -12.11
C GLY A 57 -4.25 4.92 -10.91
N VAL A 58 -3.62 3.98 -10.20
CA VAL A 58 -2.80 4.26 -9.01
C VAL A 58 -1.32 4.19 -9.36
N SER A 59 -0.55 5.21 -8.97
CA SER A 59 0.91 5.21 -9.12
C SER A 59 1.63 5.02 -7.78
N PHE A 60 2.71 4.25 -7.80
CA PHE A 60 3.61 4.08 -6.66
C PHE A 60 5.03 4.47 -7.08
N SER A 61 5.58 5.53 -6.49
CA SER A 61 6.91 6.03 -6.88
C SER A 61 7.79 6.35 -5.67
N GLU A 62 9.10 6.12 -5.77
CA GLU A 62 10.08 6.57 -4.75
C GLU A 62 9.81 6.08 -3.32
N ASN A 63 9.06 4.98 -3.14
CA ASN A 63 8.79 4.42 -1.83
C ASN A 63 9.88 3.39 -1.44
N LYS A 64 10.44 3.47 -0.23
CA LYS A 64 11.57 2.65 0.22
C LYS A 64 11.25 1.86 1.49
N ALA A 65 11.19 0.54 1.38
CA ALA A 65 11.02 -0.37 2.51
C ALA A 65 12.35 -1.05 2.86
N GLY A 66 12.59 -1.32 4.14
CA GLY A 66 13.79 -2.01 4.63
C GLY A 66 13.83 -3.50 4.31
N TYR A 67 12.66 -4.14 4.14
CA TYR A 67 12.56 -5.57 3.82
C TYR A 67 11.87 -5.86 2.49
N LEU A 68 10.55 -5.59 2.38
CA LEU A 68 9.76 -6.02 1.21
C LEU A 68 8.75 -4.95 0.79
N GLY A 69 8.45 -4.91 -0.52
CA GLY A 69 7.30 -4.21 -1.07
C GLY A 69 7.39 -2.69 -0.99
N GLY A 70 8.52 -2.06 -1.39
CA GLY A 70 8.74 -0.60 -1.32
C GLY A 70 7.48 0.24 -1.53
N GLY A 71 6.78 0.07 -2.65
CA GLY A 71 5.49 0.74 -2.92
C GLY A 71 4.25 0.03 -2.36
N LEU A 72 4.15 -1.29 -2.51
CA LEU A 72 2.95 -2.06 -2.16
C LEU A 72 3.33 -3.44 -1.62
N PHE A 73 2.65 -3.86 -0.56
CA PHE A 73 2.73 -5.23 -0.03
C PHE A 73 1.32 -5.72 0.32
N LEU A 74 0.92 -6.82 -0.29
CA LEU A 74 -0.38 -7.48 -0.08
C LEU A 74 -0.12 -8.87 0.53
N SER A 75 -0.78 -9.19 1.65
CA SER A 75 -0.59 -10.48 2.32
C SER A 75 -1.90 -11.06 2.83
N GLY A 76 -2.18 -12.30 2.42
CA GLY A 76 -3.37 -13.05 2.84
C GLY A 76 -4.68 -12.60 2.19
N ILE A 77 -4.63 -11.70 1.21
CA ILE A 77 -5.81 -11.08 0.58
C ILE A 77 -5.94 -11.44 -0.89
N LYS A 78 -7.12 -11.18 -1.46
CA LYS A 78 -7.30 -11.13 -2.92
C LYS A 78 -6.87 -9.77 -3.46
N SER A 79 -6.21 -9.77 -4.61
CA SER A 79 -5.77 -8.56 -5.29
C SER A 79 -6.40 -8.47 -6.68
N GLU A 80 -6.99 -7.33 -6.99
CA GLU A 80 -7.52 -7.01 -8.31
C GLU A 80 -6.78 -5.78 -8.83
N LEU A 81 -6.02 -5.97 -9.92
CA LEU A 81 -5.31 -4.88 -10.57
C LEU A 81 -6.03 -4.60 -11.89
N GLU A 82 -6.69 -3.45 -11.96
CA GLU A 82 -7.41 -3.01 -13.16
C GLU A 82 -6.60 -1.88 -13.81
N ASN A 83 -6.18 -2.11 -15.06
CA ASN A 83 -5.48 -1.10 -15.87
C ASN A 83 -6.37 0.11 -16.16
#